data_AF-A0A432MS10-F1
#
_entry.id   AF-A0A432MS10-F1
#
_cell.length_a   1.000
_cell.length_b   1.000
_cell.length_c   1.000
_cell.angle_alpha   90.00
_cell.angle_beta   90.00
_cell.angle_gamma   90.00
#
_symmetry.space_group_name_H-M   'P 1'
#
loop_
_entity.id
_entity.type
_entity.pdbx_description
1 polymer ?
#
loop_
_entity_poly.entity_id
_entity_poly.type
_entity_poly.pdbx_seq_one_letter_code
_entity_poly.pdbx_strand_id
1 'polypeptide(L)'
;MRAMSPPLANPQPGRPGPDAHWAPSAPRGRPHLIPPPAIGEPDPGPISPSPANPTGARGSAGRRRRYPLFFRPFFSFPPGFDSFPELTSPLLDLNSGHRRLLPAWWRLFTSEERAMRCSCRSSSRSRRPGRVLIAVGLFLAAIVPGRLADGADHRDGPLLSGRNTLSIGNLDLNDLYLFQGRNPRNTVMILTAGPAAGVLAPPVFFPGAFYEFRIDNTGDNVDDLLIQVVFSDPDRFLRQRYQVRRFELATGRSQVLATGITGRTTFLRGGGAAQAGLFDDPFFFNAPGYAFFRSTALGEQPLPPGLNPLSMLLPPAAPINSFANFNTLAIVLEIPSIRLVSSRSNPKLGVWIRTVTPDGLTQVDRTALPAINTVAVPTALQGQFNQLTPADDPALRTGAAAFLVQLYGLDSQTAMALASTVLPDRMPFDVTSSQGFNDGLTLTLNGRRLTDDVVDAAFNALTAGAVTGDFVVNDSVFRTTFPYLGRPLPPRPVGR
;
A
#
# COMPACT_ATOMS: atom_id res chain seq x y z
N MET A 1 13.79 44.99 65.87
CA MET A 1 12.36 45.34 66.04
C MET A 1 11.59 44.46 65.06
N ARG A 2 10.70 43.55 65.49
CA ARG A 2 9.24 43.72 65.69
C ARG A 2 8.50 44.27 64.45
N ALA A 3 7.32 43.79 64.01
CA ALA A 3 6.57 42.55 64.31
C ALA A 3 5.37 42.34 63.31
N MET A 4 5.05 41.08 62.97
CA MET A 4 3.73 40.39 62.98
C MET A 4 2.38 41.00 62.44
N SER A 5 1.76 40.23 61.52
CA SER A 5 0.36 39.70 61.56
C SER A 5 -0.83 40.54 60.93
N PRO A 6 -2.07 39.99 60.68
CA PRO A 6 -2.49 39.47 59.35
C PRO A 6 -4.01 39.81 59.00
N PRO A 7 -4.86 39.01 58.27
CA PRO A 7 -6.10 39.50 57.61
C PRO A 7 -7.46 38.94 58.13
N LEU A 8 -8.58 39.31 57.49
CA LEU A 8 -9.93 38.68 57.43
C LEU A 8 -10.81 39.50 56.42
N ALA A 9 -12.00 39.15 55.88
CA ALA A 9 -12.95 38.01 55.99
C ALA A 9 -13.74 37.74 54.66
N ASN A 10 -14.92 37.12 54.72
CA ASN A 10 -15.94 36.86 53.66
C ASN A 10 -17.36 36.95 54.31
N PRO A 11 -18.52 37.07 53.61
CA PRO A 11 -19.36 35.87 53.34
C PRO A 11 -20.37 35.92 52.14
N GLN A 12 -21.02 34.76 51.89
CA GLN A 12 -22.19 34.49 51.01
C GLN A 12 -23.45 34.16 51.87
N PRO A 13 -24.70 34.30 51.36
CA PRO A 13 -25.50 33.13 50.86
C PRO A 13 -26.49 33.50 49.70
N GLY A 14 -27.30 32.63 49.06
CA GLY A 14 -27.66 31.20 49.25
C GLY A 14 -28.62 30.67 48.13
N ARG A 15 -29.16 29.44 48.26
CA ARG A 15 -30.09 28.75 47.32
C ARG A 15 -31.47 28.43 47.97
N PRO A 16 -32.50 28.08 47.17
CA PRO A 16 -33.11 26.73 47.31
C PRO A 16 -33.58 26.06 45.98
N GLY A 17 -33.94 24.76 46.03
CA GLY A 17 -34.69 24.00 44.99
C GLY A 17 -36.08 23.56 45.50
N PRO A 18 -36.71 22.44 45.07
CA PRO A 18 -36.35 21.43 44.06
C PRO A 18 -37.53 21.00 43.10
N ASP A 19 -37.40 19.82 42.46
CA ASP A 19 -38.41 18.91 41.84
C ASP A 19 -39.14 19.24 40.51
N ALA A 20 -38.99 18.34 39.51
CA ALA A 20 -40.08 17.69 38.74
C ALA A 20 -39.55 16.70 37.66
N HIS A 21 -40.17 15.51 37.54
CA HIS A 21 -39.98 14.56 36.43
C HIS A 21 -41.02 14.77 35.31
N TRP A 22 -40.67 14.62 34.02
CA TRP A 22 -41.40 13.77 33.05
C TRP A 22 -40.61 13.51 31.74
N ALA A 23 -41.15 12.61 30.91
CA ALA A 23 -40.52 11.86 29.82
C ALA A 23 -40.53 12.54 28.41
N PRO A 24 -40.01 11.90 27.33
CA PRO A 24 -39.58 12.59 26.10
C PRO A 24 -40.69 12.80 25.03
N SER A 25 -40.42 13.70 24.08
CA SER A 25 -41.24 13.94 22.88
C SER A 25 -40.55 13.44 21.60
N ALA A 26 -41.32 12.81 20.71
CA ALA A 26 -40.86 12.17 19.47
C ALA A 26 -40.56 13.19 18.32
N PRO A 27 -39.94 12.78 17.20
CA PRO A 27 -39.28 13.69 16.27
C PRO A 27 -40.25 14.41 15.31
N ARG A 28 -39.90 15.64 14.92
CA ARG A 28 -40.62 16.41 13.88
C ARG A 28 -40.21 15.98 12.47
N GLY A 29 -41.16 16.10 11.54
CA GLY A 29 -41.12 15.50 10.20
C GLY A 29 -40.04 16.02 9.25
N ARG A 30 -39.79 15.21 8.21
CA ARG A 30 -38.92 15.52 7.07
C ARG A 30 -39.48 16.70 6.26
N PRO A 31 -38.65 17.64 5.77
CA PRO A 31 -39.05 18.56 4.70
C PRO A 31 -39.26 17.81 3.38
N HIS A 32 -40.26 18.23 2.60
CA HIS A 32 -40.50 17.70 1.25
C HIS A 32 -39.45 18.19 0.26
N LEU A 33 -38.95 17.28 -0.59
CA LEU A 33 -38.10 17.62 -1.73
C LEU A 33 -38.94 18.29 -2.83
N ILE A 34 -38.55 19.50 -3.22
CA ILE A 34 -39.03 20.16 -4.43
C ILE A 34 -38.11 19.72 -5.58
N PRO A 35 -38.61 19.11 -6.67
CA PRO A 35 -37.79 18.78 -7.82
C PRO A 35 -37.38 20.05 -8.60
N PRO A 36 -36.14 20.15 -9.12
CA PRO A 36 -35.74 21.26 -9.97
C PRO A 36 -36.46 21.20 -11.34
N PRO A 37 -36.72 22.35 -11.99
CA PRO A 37 -37.31 22.37 -13.32
C PRO A 37 -36.36 21.78 -14.37
N ALA A 38 -36.93 21.06 -15.34
CA ALA A 38 -36.18 20.47 -16.44
C ALA A 38 -35.55 21.56 -17.33
N ILE A 39 -34.27 21.38 -17.66
CA ILE A 39 -33.55 22.20 -18.63
C ILE A 39 -33.85 21.65 -20.02
N GLY A 40 -34.43 22.48 -20.90
CA GLY A 40 -34.72 22.09 -22.28
C GLY A 40 -33.45 21.99 -23.13
N GLU A 41 -33.34 20.92 -23.91
CA GLU A 41 -32.33 20.79 -24.96
C GLU A 41 -32.64 21.71 -26.15
N PRO A 42 -31.65 22.35 -26.78
CA PRO A 42 -31.82 23.02 -28.06
C PRO A 42 -31.67 22.03 -29.23
N ASP A 43 -32.66 22.03 -30.12
CA ASP A 43 -32.76 21.23 -31.36
C ASP A 43 -31.58 21.51 -32.34
N PRO A 44 -31.05 20.50 -33.06
CA PRO A 44 -29.99 20.70 -34.04
C PRO A 44 -30.54 21.13 -35.41
N GLY A 45 -30.31 22.39 -35.79
CA GLY A 45 -30.62 22.93 -37.12
C GLY A 45 -29.77 22.34 -38.27
N PRO A 46 -30.28 22.33 -39.52
CA PRO A 46 -29.75 21.49 -40.60
C PRO A 46 -28.52 22.05 -41.35
N ILE A 47 -27.71 21.13 -41.87
CA ILE A 47 -26.55 21.40 -42.74
C ILE A 47 -27.00 21.43 -44.22
N SER A 48 -26.47 22.37 -45.01
CA SER A 48 -26.60 22.39 -46.49
C SER A 48 -25.45 23.20 -47.15
N PRO A 49 -25.20 23.02 -48.47
CA PRO A 49 -23.85 22.65 -48.93
C PRO A 49 -22.99 23.75 -49.60
N SER A 50 -21.72 23.41 -49.84
CA SER A 50 -20.72 24.18 -50.61
C SER A 50 -21.03 24.31 -52.11
N PRO A 51 -20.36 25.26 -52.80
CA PRO A 51 -20.05 25.12 -54.23
C PRO A 51 -18.53 25.17 -54.58
N ALA A 52 -18.12 24.15 -55.33
CA ALA A 52 -17.17 24.09 -56.45
C ALA A 52 -15.83 24.91 -56.52
N ASN A 53 -14.77 24.10 -56.65
CA ASN A 53 -13.52 24.25 -57.43
C ASN A 53 -13.68 24.91 -58.84
N PRO A 54 -12.61 25.44 -59.50
CA PRO A 54 -11.64 24.59 -60.22
C PRO A 54 -10.18 25.15 -60.35
N THR A 55 -9.12 24.36 -60.50
CA THR A 55 -8.68 23.62 -61.71
C THR A 55 -7.32 22.92 -61.42
N GLY A 56 -6.91 21.94 -62.25
CA GLY A 56 -5.49 21.53 -62.34
C GLY A 56 -5.21 20.02 -62.30
N ALA A 57 -5.39 19.33 -63.43
CA ALA A 57 -5.06 17.91 -63.55
C ALA A 57 -3.77 17.67 -64.35
N ARG A 58 -2.92 16.75 -63.88
CA ARG A 58 -2.10 15.80 -64.67
C ARG A 58 -1.52 14.75 -63.72
N GLY A 59 -1.68 13.47 -64.04
CA GLY A 59 -1.20 12.37 -63.21
C GLY A 59 -0.08 11.57 -63.85
N SER A 60 0.53 10.68 -63.06
CA SER A 60 1.18 9.47 -63.55
C SER A 60 1.11 8.39 -62.47
N ALA A 61 0.97 7.13 -62.88
CA ALA A 61 0.82 5.99 -61.98
C ALA A 61 2.17 5.31 -61.70
N GLY A 62 2.35 4.72 -60.51
CA GLY A 62 3.55 3.91 -60.27
C GLY A 62 3.77 3.37 -58.85
N ARG A 63 3.43 2.09 -58.64
CA ARG A 63 4.07 1.15 -57.69
C ARG A 63 4.09 1.50 -56.19
N ARG A 64 3.17 0.89 -55.45
CA ARG A 64 3.38 0.58 -54.02
C ARG A 64 4.56 -0.38 -53.87
N ARG A 65 5.57 -0.05 -53.04
CA ARG A 65 6.55 -1.01 -52.51
C ARG A 65 6.29 -1.19 -51.02
N ARG A 66 5.88 -2.40 -50.61
CA ARG A 66 6.08 -2.89 -49.24
C ARG A 66 7.50 -3.45 -49.14
N TYR A 67 8.20 -3.21 -48.04
CA TYR A 67 9.28 -4.08 -47.59
C TYR A 67 9.15 -4.30 -46.07
N PRO A 68 9.20 -5.56 -45.60
CA PRO A 68 9.31 -5.87 -44.18
C PRO A 68 10.77 -5.81 -43.75
N LEU A 69 11.05 -5.73 -42.44
CA LEU A 69 12.29 -6.23 -41.85
C LEU A 69 12.05 -6.58 -40.37
N PHE A 70 11.85 -7.88 -40.10
CA PHE A 70 12.12 -8.44 -38.78
C PHE A 70 13.65 -8.55 -38.63
N PHE A 71 14.20 -8.05 -37.52
CA PHE A 71 15.56 -8.38 -37.10
C PHE A 71 15.47 -9.27 -35.84
N ARG A 72 15.88 -10.53 -35.98
CA ARG A 72 16.18 -11.42 -34.85
C ARG A 72 17.69 -11.41 -34.64
N PRO A 73 18.21 -10.99 -33.48
CA PRO A 73 19.58 -11.32 -33.11
C PRO A 73 19.64 -12.79 -32.65
N PHE A 74 20.53 -13.57 -33.27
CA PHE A 74 21.02 -14.81 -32.68
C PHE A 74 21.97 -14.44 -31.54
N PHE A 75 21.84 -15.10 -30.39
CA PHE A 75 22.87 -15.13 -29.35
C PHE A 75 23.13 -16.57 -28.93
N SER A 76 24.39 -16.96 -28.96
CA SER A 76 24.87 -18.24 -28.42
C SER A 76 25.31 -18.04 -26.97
N PHE A 77 24.82 -18.89 -26.07
CA PHE A 77 25.29 -18.92 -24.67
C PHE A 77 26.37 -20.00 -24.49
N PRO A 78 27.35 -19.80 -23.57
CA PRO A 78 28.19 -20.88 -23.08
C PRO A 78 27.38 -21.84 -22.18
N PRO A 79 27.75 -23.12 -22.06
CA PRO A 79 26.87 -24.17 -21.55
C PRO A 79 26.85 -24.29 -20.02
N GLY A 80 25.66 -24.53 -19.45
CA GLY A 80 25.46 -24.94 -18.06
C GLY A 80 23.99 -24.78 -17.63
N PHE A 81 23.38 -25.87 -17.16
CA PHE A 81 21.96 -25.99 -16.76
C PHE A 81 20.92 -25.98 -17.89
N ASP A 82 20.76 -27.15 -18.52
CA ASP A 82 19.56 -27.55 -19.27
C ASP A 82 18.84 -28.71 -18.56
N SER A 83 17.53 -28.86 -18.83
CA SER A 83 16.53 -29.85 -18.36
C SER A 83 15.63 -29.35 -17.20
N PHE A 84 14.29 -29.33 -17.31
CA PHE A 84 13.31 -30.19 -18.00
C PHE A 84 12.08 -29.38 -18.57
N PRO A 85 11.06 -29.97 -19.24
CA PRO A 85 10.54 -29.43 -20.50
C PRO A 85 9.27 -28.55 -20.41
N GLU A 86 9.03 -27.80 -21.48
CA GLU A 86 7.78 -27.09 -21.77
C GLU A 86 6.60 -28.04 -22.01
N LEU A 87 5.43 -27.70 -21.46
CA LEU A 87 4.13 -28.17 -21.93
C LEU A 87 3.31 -26.99 -22.43
N THR A 88 3.21 -26.87 -23.76
CA THR A 88 2.36 -25.89 -24.44
C THR A 88 0.89 -26.28 -24.32
N SER A 89 0.05 -25.39 -23.79
CA SER A 89 -1.41 -25.51 -23.86
C SER A 89 -1.96 -24.60 -24.97
N PRO A 90 -2.67 -25.12 -25.98
CA PRO A 90 -3.23 -24.31 -27.06
C PRO A 90 -4.54 -23.62 -26.67
N LEU A 91 -4.84 -22.53 -27.38
CA LEU A 91 -6.10 -21.79 -27.29
C LEU A 91 -7.28 -22.65 -27.74
N LEU A 92 -8.39 -22.57 -27.00
CA LEU A 92 -9.69 -23.12 -27.41
C LEU A 92 -10.38 -22.14 -28.37
N ASP A 93 -10.58 -22.58 -29.61
CA ASP A 93 -11.54 -21.98 -30.55
C ASP A 93 -12.67 -22.99 -30.81
N LEU A 94 -13.90 -22.52 -30.87
CA LEU A 94 -15.11 -23.34 -30.83
C LEU A 94 -15.69 -23.53 -32.23
N ASN A 95 -15.48 -24.69 -32.85
CA ASN A 95 -16.48 -25.17 -33.82
C ASN A 95 -16.54 -26.68 -34.10
N SER A 96 -17.79 -27.13 -34.32
CA SER A 96 -18.22 -28.29 -35.11
C SER A 96 -17.50 -29.65 -35.01
N GLY A 97 -18.19 -30.62 -34.38
CA GLY A 97 -18.73 -31.74 -35.16
C GLY A 97 -17.98 -33.10 -35.19
N HIS A 98 -18.80 -34.15 -35.03
CA HIS A 98 -18.58 -35.55 -35.43
C HIS A 98 -17.76 -36.54 -34.55
N ARG A 99 -18.55 -37.50 -34.03
CA ARG A 99 -18.24 -38.84 -33.53
C ARG A 99 -17.11 -39.57 -34.28
N ARG A 100 -16.23 -40.31 -33.57
CA ARG A 100 -16.29 -41.80 -33.43
C ARG A 100 -15.03 -42.43 -32.79
N LEU A 101 -15.30 -43.38 -31.87
CA LEU A 101 -14.58 -44.66 -31.61
C LEU A 101 -13.15 -44.68 -31.01
N LEU A 102 -13.02 -45.49 -29.95
CA LEU A 102 -11.79 -46.03 -29.34
C LEU A 102 -11.25 -47.22 -30.18
N PRO A 103 -10.02 -47.73 -29.92
CA PRO A 103 -9.88 -48.79 -28.90
C PRO A 103 -8.57 -48.78 -28.05
N ALA A 104 -8.62 -49.61 -26.99
CA ALA A 104 -7.60 -50.24 -26.10
C ALA A 104 -6.11 -50.33 -26.58
N TRP A 105 -5.09 -50.70 -25.79
CA TRP A 105 -4.89 -51.68 -24.69
C TRP A 105 -3.78 -51.17 -23.73
N TRP A 106 -3.62 -51.56 -22.44
CA TRP A 106 -3.28 -52.89 -21.87
C TRP A 106 -3.64 -52.97 -20.36
N ARG A 107 -3.45 -54.13 -19.71
CA ARG A 107 -3.97 -54.49 -18.37
C ARG A 107 -2.88 -54.77 -17.32
N LEU A 108 -3.35 -55.04 -16.07
CA LEU A 108 -2.68 -55.69 -14.92
C LEU A 108 -1.85 -54.72 -14.06
N PHE A 109 -1.95 -54.72 -12.72
CA PHE A 109 -2.33 -55.81 -11.80
C PHE A 109 -3.58 -55.58 -10.93
N THR A 110 -4.15 -56.71 -10.47
CA THR A 110 -5.17 -56.87 -9.41
C THR A 110 -4.48 -57.05 -8.03
N SER A 111 -5.10 -57.27 -6.85
CA SER A 111 -6.43 -57.78 -6.47
C SER A 111 -6.73 -57.55 -4.97
N GLU A 112 -8.01 -57.32 -4.64
CA GLU A 112 -8.79 -57.94 -3.52
C GLU A 112 -8.40 -57.79 -2.01
N GLU A 113 -9.29 -57.96 -1.02
CA GLU A 113 -10.76 -57.70 -0.85
C GLU A 113 -11.19 -58.01 0.62
N ARG A 114 -12.49 -57.78 0.94
CA ARG A 114 -13.31 -58.27 2.09
C ARG A 114 -13.18 -57.51 3.43
N ALA A 115 -14.22 -56.98 4.09
CA ALA A 115 -15.70 -57.11 4.12
C ALA A 115 -16.30 -58.09 5.17
N MET A 116 -17.10 -57.52 6.10
CA MET A 116 -18.26 -58.06 6.86
C MET A 116 -18.53 -57.13 8.06
N ARG A 117 -19.69 -57.07 8.74
CA ARG A 117 -21.14 -56.99 8.43
C ARG A 117 -21.87 -57.00 9.81
N CYS A 118 -23.01 -56.31 9.89
CA CYS A 118 -24.14 -56.55 10.84
C CYS A 118 -24.13 -56.05 12.32
N SER A 119 -25.06 -55.11 12.60
CA SER A 119 -26.19 -55.21 13.58
C SER A 119 -25.94 -55.35 15.10
N CYS A 120 -26.49 -54.45 15.94
CA CYS A 120 -27.82 -54.62 16.58
C CYS A 120 -28.25 -53.43 17.51
N ARG A 121 -29.29 -53.63 18.35
CA ARG A 121 -30.19 -52.62 18.97
C ARG A 121 -29.86 -52.08 20.38
N SER A 122 -30.29 -50.82 20.59
CA SER A 122 -31.06 -50.24 21.72
C SER A 122 -30.52 -49.98 23.14
N SER A 123 -30.94 -48.80 23.63
CA SER A 123 -31.30 -48.41 25.01
C SER A 123 -30.20 -47.93 25.98
N SER A 124 -30.37 -46.70 26.49
CA SER A 124 -30.58 -46.37 27.92
C SER A 124 -30.54 -44.84 28.15
N ARG A 125 -30.78 -44.38 29.39
CA ARG A 125 -31.26 -43.01 29.71
C ARG A 125 -30.39 -42.34 30.78
N SER A 126 -30.04 -41.06 30.57
CA SER A 126 -29.28 -40.17 31.51
C SER A 126 -27.82 -40.60 31.76
N ARG A 127 -26.82 -39.71 31.87
CA ARG A 127 -26.71 -38.47 32.67
C ARG A 127 -25.71 -37.50 32.02
N ARG A 128 -25.88 -36.18 32.26
CA ARG A 128 -24.80 -35.19 32.05
C ARG A 128 -23.76 -35.35 33.17
N PRO A 129 -22.46 -35.16 32.86
CA PRO A 129 -21.84 -33.90 33.27
C PRO A 129 -21.23 -33.14 32.09
N GLY A 130 -20.93 -31.86 32.29
CA GLY A 130 -20.46 -30.97 31.24
C GLY A 130 -19.08 -31.33 30.70
N ARG A 131 -18.92 -31.26 29.37
CA ARG A 131 -17.64 -31.05 28.72
C ARG A 131 -17.70 -29.72 27.97
N VAL A 132 -16.85 -28.78 28.38
CA VAL A 132 -16.55 -27.61 27.57
C VAL A 132 -15.81 -28.12 26.34
N LEU A 133 -16.51 -28.16 25.20
CA LEU A 133 -15.86 -28.35 23.91
C LEU A 133 -15.30 -26.99 23.49
N ILE A 134 -13.98 -26.84 23.57
CA ILE A 134 -13.28 -25.79 22.85
C ILE A 134 -13.46 -26.11 21.37
N ALA A 135 -14.38 -25.41 20.71
CA ALA A 135 -14.52 -25.46 19.27
C ALA A 135 -13.36 -24.69 18.63
N VAL A 136 -12.20 -25.35 18.51
CA VAL A 136 -11.16 -24.92 17.58
C VAL A 136 -11.76 -25.06 16.18
N GLY A 137 -12.21 -23.94 15.63
CA GLY A 137 -12.82 -23.88 14.30
C GLY A 137 -11.82 -24.35 13.25
N LEU A 138 -12.22 -25.34 12.46
CA LEU A 138 -11.44 -25.90 11.35
C LEU A 138 -11.12 -24.83 10.32
N PHE A 139 -9.89 -24.31 10.34
CA PHE A 139 -9.25 -23.65 9.20
C PHE A 139 -8.22 -24.59 8.60
N LEU A 140 -8.67 -25.52 7.77
CA LEU A 140 -7.81 -26.42 7.00
C LEU A 140 -8.31 -26.57 5.56
N ALA A 141 -7.35 -26.62 4.64
CA ALA A 141 -7.47 -27.01 3.23
C ALA A 141 -8.24 -26.06 2.28
N ALA A 142 -7.62 -24.92 1.98
CA ALA A 142 -7.48 -24.48 0.59
C ALA A 142 -6.03 -24.71 0.15
N ILE A 143 -5.70 -25.94 -0.26
CA ILE A 143 -4.35 -26.26 -0.79
C ILE A 143 -4.25 -25.68 -2.21
N VAL A 144 -3.65 -24.50 -2.32
CA VAL A 144 -3.15 -23.98 -3.60
C VAL A 144 -1.71 -24.48 -3.74
N PRO A 145 -1.37 -25.26 -4.79
CA PRO A 145 0.02 -25.66 -5.01
C PRO A 145 0.88 -24.43 -5.28
N GLY A 146 2.03 -24.37 -4.61
CA GLY A 146 2.79 -23.14 -4.41
C GLY A 146 3.13 -22.39 -5.70
N ARG A 147 2.88 -21.08 -5.68
CA ARG A 147 3.66 -20.10 -6.43
C ARG A 147 4.55 -19.37 -5.43
N LEU A 148 5.80 -19.12 -5.83
CA LEU A 148 6.79 -18.46 -4.98
C LEU A 148 6.26 -17.08 -4.54
N ALA A 149 6.18 -16.91 -3.21
CA ALA A 149 5.79 -15.66 -2.58
C ALA A 149 7.03 -14.78 -2.43
N ASP A 150 7.24 -13.85 -3.37
CA ASP A 150 8.10 -12.69 -3.12
C ASP A 150 7.34 -11.75 -2.17
N GLY A 151 7.89 -11.51 -0.99
CA GLY A 151 7.28 -10.66 0.04
C GLY A 151 8.05 -9.37 0.26
N ALA A 152 7.48 -8.25 -0.17
CA ALA A 152 7.84 -6.87 0.17
C ALA A 152 6.76 -5.92 -0.39
N ASP A 153 6.40 -4.86 0.35
CA ASP A 153 5.63 -3.70 -0.14
C ASP A 153 6.09 -3.24 -1.54
N HIS A 154 7.40 -3.32 -1.80
CA HIS A 154 7.94 -3.43 -3.15
C HIS A 154 7.64 -4.79 -3.83
N ARG A 155 6.40 -5.00 -4.34
CA ARG A 155 5.86 -6.13 -5.14
C ARG A 155 4.84 -7.09 -4.46
N ASP A 156 4.27 -6.74 -3.31
CA ASP A 156 3.36 -7.61 -2.51
C ASP A 156 1.95 -7.84 -3.11
N GLY A 157 1.51 -7.00 -4.06
CA GLY A 157 0.19 -7.15 -4.66
C GLY A 157 0.07 -8.41 -5.54
N PRO A 158 -0.98 -9.27 -5.39
CA PRO A 158 -1.21 -10.38 -6.32
C PRO A 158 -1.46 -9.92 -7.77
N LEU A 159 -1.81 -8.64 -7.98
CA LEU A 159 -1.89 -7.98 -9.28
C LEU A 159 -0.53 -7.66 -9.91
N LEU A 160 0.54 -7.57 -9.10
CA LEU A 160 1.84 -6.99 -9.45
C LEU A 160 3.00 -8.00 -9.41
N SER A 161 2.75 -9.24 -8.99
CA SER A 161 3.75 -10.32 -9.06
C SER A 161 4.08 -10.77 -10.51
N GLY A 162 5.37 -10.93 -10.82
CA GLY A 162 5.86 -11.48 -12.09
C GLY A 162 5.90 -10.48 -13.26
N ARG A 163 5.46 -10.91 -14.46
CA ARG A 163 5.69 -10.19 -15.74
C ARG A 163 4.94 -8.85 -15.90
N ASN A 164 4.08 -8.47 -14.96
CA ASN A 164 3.26 -7.26 -15.03
C ASN A 164 3.89 -6.01 -14.36
N THR A 165 5.00 -6.16 -13.62
CA THR A 165 5.70 -5.01 -13.01
C THR A 165 6.11 -3.94 -14.04
N LEU A 166 6.50 -4.36 -15.24
CA LEU A 166 6.90 -3.46 -16.33
C LEU A 166 5.73 -2.69 -16.98
N SER A 167 4.47 -3.06 -16.72
CA SER A 167 3.28 -2.39 -17.29
C SER A 167 2.45 -1.62 -16.27
N ILE A 168 2.40 -2.08 -15.01
CA ILE A 168 1.59 -1.49 -13.94
C ILE A 168 2.35 -1.32 -12.60
N GLY A 169 3.63 -1.67 -12.52
CA GLY A 169 4.42 -1.56 -11.27
C GLY A 169 4.63 -0.13 -10.77
N ASN A 170 4.35 0.89 -11.57
CA ASN A 170 4.26 2.28 -11.12
C ASN A 170 2.96 2.61 -10.34
N LEU A 171 2.07 1.62 -10.13
CA LEU A 171 0.94 1.67 -9.18
C LEU A 171 1.24 0.96 -7.85
N ASP A 172 2.36 0.24 -7.76
CA ASP A 172 2.93 -0.35 -6.53
C ASP A 172 3.45 0.81 -5.66
N LEU A 173 3.09 0.86 -4.38
CA LEU A 173 3.59 1.88 -3.45
C LEU A 173 4.81 1.34 -2.70
N ASN A 174 5.78 2.23 -2.49
CA ASN A 174 6.96 1.93 -1.70
C ASN A 174 6.70 2.38 -0.25
N ASP A 175 6.67 3.70 0.00
CA ASP A 175 6.56 4.28 1.34
C ASP A 175 5.66 5.51 1.42
N LEU A 176 5.25 5.81 2.66
CA LEU A 176 4.88 7.15 3.12
C LEU A 176 5.98 7.73 4.03
N TYR A 177 6.46 8.94 3.71
CA TYR A 177 7.21 9.79 4.65
C TYR A 177 6.35 11.00 5.04
N LEU A 178 6.38 11.35 6.32
CA LEU A 178 5.54 12.37 6.92
C LEU A 178 6.31 13.07 8.05
N PHE A 179 6.67 14.33 7.86
CA PHE A 179 7.53 15.05 8.82
C PHE A 179 7.34 16.57 8.74
N GLN A 180 7.89 17.32 9.71
CA GLN A 180 7.93 18.78 9.65
C GLN A 180 8.92 19.25 8.57
N GLY A 181 8.50 20.18 7.71
CA GLY A 181 9.39 20.82 6.75
C GLY A 181 10.42 21.73 7.45
N ARG A 182 11.39 22.25 6.68
CA ARG A 182 12.39 23.21 7.21
C ARG A 182 11.72 24.43 7.89
N ASN A 183 10.54 24.80 7.42
CA ASN A 183 9.61 25.61 8.19
C ASN A 183 8.70 24.67 9.02
N PRO A 184 8.80 24.64 10.36
CA PRO A 184 8.03 23.71 11.21
C PRO A 184 6.52 24.01 11.24
N ARG A 185 6.05 25.07 10.57
CA ARG A 185 4.62 25.33 10.32
C ARG A 185 4.09 24.63 9.06
N ASN A 186 4.94 23.89 8.35
CA ASN A 186 4.60 23.11 7.16
C ASN A 186 4.79 21.62 7.45
N THR A 187 3.83 20.82 7.00
CA THR A 187 3.92 19.36 6.96
C THR A 187 4.44 18.96 5.58
N VAL A 188 5.45 18.10 5.56
CA VAL A 188 5.93 17.41 4.36
C VAL A 188 5.29 16.02 4.33
N MET A 189 4.71 15.68 3.18
CA MET A 189 4.19 14.35 2.85
C MET A 189 4.89 13.88 1.57
N ILE A 190 5.44 12.68 1.58
CA ILE A 190 6.07 12.05 0.42
C ILE A 190 5.45 10.66 0.24
N LEU A 191 4.90 10.43 -0.94
CA LEU A 191 4.51 9.10 -1.42
C LEU A 191 5.60 8.65 -2.38
N THR A 192 6.18 7.47 -2.16
CA THR A 192 7.08 6.79 -3.12
C THR A 192 6.35 5.60 -3.75
N ALA A 193 6.70 5.27 -5.00
CA ALA A 193 6.02 4.28 -5.83
C ALA A 193 6.94 3.76 -6.94
N GLY A 194 6.63 2.61 -7.52
CA GLY A 194 7.44 2.03 -8.58
C GLY A 194 8.80 1.54 -8.08
N PRO A 195 8.86 0.34 -7.46
CA PRO A 195 10.10 -0.31 -7.05
C PRO A 195 11.15 -0.30 -8.14
N ALA A 196 12.35 0.22 -7.84
CA ALA A 196 13.45 0.37 -8.78
C ALA A 196 13.00 0.97 -10.13
N ALA A 197 12.36 2.15 -10.10
CA ALA A 197 11.82 2.86 -11.25
C ALA A 197 12.89 3.10 -12.33
N GLY A 198 12.57 2.70 -13.57
CA GLY A 198 13.51 2.65 -14.69
C GLY A 198 14.29 1.34 -14.83
N VAL A 199 14.13 0.39 -13.89
CA VAL A 199 14.70 -0.97 -13.97
C VAL A 199 13.61 -2.04 -13.87
N LEU A 200 12.77 -2.02 -12.83
CA LEU A 200 11.69 -3.00 -12.61
C LEU A 200 10.29 -2.42 -12.87
N ALA A 201 10.09 -1.13 -12.56
CA ALA A 201 8.88 -0.38 -12.86
C ALA A 201 9.13 0.71 -13.93
N PRO A 202 8.09 1.20 -14.63
CA PRO A 202 8.23 2.34 -15.55
C PRO A 202 8.82 3.59 -14.86
N PRO A 203 9.70 4.37 -15.53
CA PRO A 203 10.29 5.60 -14.99
C PRO A 203 9.32 6.81 -15.00
N VAL A 204 8.01 6.56 -15.02
CA VAL A 204 6.93 7.53 -15.13
C VAL A 204 5.73 7.04 -14.31
N PHE A 205 4.92 7.96 -13.75
CA PHE A 205 3.68 7.60 -13.07
C PHE A 205 2.66 7.02 -14.05
N PHE A 206 1.72 6.22 -13.57
CA PHE A 206 0.69 5.63 -14.41
C PHE A 206 -0.29 6.72 -14.90
N PRO A 207 -0.47 6.92 -16.23
CA PRO A 207 -1.36 7.96 -16.75
C PRO A 207 -2.81 7.79 -16.28
N GLY A 208 -3.42 8.87 -15.81
CA GLY A 208 -4.81 8.90 -15.36
C GLY A 208 -5.09 8.24 -14.00
N ALA A 209 -4.16 7.47 -13.43
CA ALA A 209 -4.35 6.86 -12.11
C ALA A 209 -4.30 7.90 -10.98
N PHE A 210 -4.92 7.56 -9.85
CA PHE A 210 -5.00 8.42 -8.68
C PHE A 210 -3.99 7.97 -7.63
N TYR A 211 -3.06 8.87 -7.29
CA TYR A 211 -2.15 8.72 -6.16
C TYR A 211 -2.70 9.57 -5.02
N GLU A 212 -3.10 8.94 -3.92
CA GLU A 212 -3.94 9.56 -2.90
C GLU A 212 -3.26 9.58 -1.54
N PHE A 213 -3.14 10.77 -0.93
CA PHE A 213 -2.88 10.95 0.50
C PHE A 213 -4.22 11.15 1.21
N ARG A 214 -4.49 10.34 2.22
CA ARG A 214 -5.80 10.23 2.87
C ARG A 214 -5.64 10.48 4.37
N ILE A 215 -6.37 11.46 4.89
CA ILE A 215 -6.03 12.16 6.13
C ILE A 215 -7.26 12.23 7.04
N ASP A 216 -7.14 11.59 8.20
CA ASP A 216 -7.95 11.87 9.39
C ASP A 216 -7.35 13.11 10.07
N ASN A 217 -8.18 14.10 10.40
CA ASN A 217 -7.78 15.26 11.20
C ASN A 217 -8.72 15.53 12.39
N THR A 218 -9.59 14.58 12.73
CA THR A 218 -10.54 14.63 13.85
C THR A 218 -10.21 13.61 14.94
N GLY A 219 -9.52 12.53 14.60
CA GLY A 219 -9.08 11.45 15.49
C GLY A 219 -10.07 10.28 15.61
N ASP A 220 -11.04 10.17 14.70
CA ASP A 220 -12.03 9.08 14.69
C ASP A 220 -11.64 7.88 13.78
N ASN A 221 -10.49 7.96 13.11
CA ASN A 221 -9.95 7.05 12.10
C ASN A 221 -10.64 7.07 10.72
N VAL A 222 -11.58 7.99 10.48
CA VAL A 222 -12.21 8.22 9.17
C VAL A 222 -11.42 9.29 8.38
N ASP A 223 -11.45 9.21 7.04
CA ASP A 223 -10.81 10.25 6.22
C ASP A 223 -11.66 11.53 6.19
N ASP A 224 -11.12 12.64 6.69
CA ASP A 224 -11.68 13.99 6.57
C ASP A 224 -11.26 14.66 5.25
N LEU A 225 -9.98 14.50 4.88
CA LEU A 225 -9.36 15.12 3.71
C LEU A 225 -8.72 14.08 2.79
N LEU A 226 -8.82 14.34 1.50
CA LEU A 226 -8.08 13.63 0.45
C LEU A 226 -7.24 14.64 -0.33
N ILE A 227 -5.96 14.33 -0.56
CA ILE A 227 -5.13 14.99 -1.56
C ILE A 227 -4.80 13.97 -2.65
N GLN A 228 -5.38 14.20 -3.82
CA GLN A 228 -5.22 13.34 -5.00
C GLN A 228 -4.24 13.99 -5.99
N VAL A 229 -3.36 13.19 -6.56
CA VAL A 229 -2.46 13.60 -7.65
C VAL A 229 -2.70 12.68 -8.86
N VAL A 230 -2.89 13.30 -10.02
CA VAL A 230 -3.19 12.61 -11.29
C VAL A 230 -2.24 13.10 -12.37
N PHE A 231 -1.74 12.18 -13.19
CA PHE A 231 -0.72 12.43 -14.22
C PHE A 231 -1.28 12.28 -15.64
N SER A 232 -0.77 13.07 -16.57
CA SER A 232 -1.01 12.89 -18.01
C SER A 232 -0.22 11.72 -18.57
N ASP A 233 -0.46 11.37 -19.83
CA ASP A 233 0.51 10.63 -20.63
C ASP A 233 1.89 11.33 -20.61
N PRO A 234 3.00 10.56 -20.64
CA PRO A 234 4.34 11.12 -20.75
C PRO A 234 4.58 11.71 -22.14
N ASP A 235 5.28 12.85 -22.19
CA ASP A 235 5.81 13.37 -23.45
C ASP A 235 7.03 12.56 -23.94
N ARG A 236 7.56 12.92 -25.12
CA ARG A 236 8.74 12.26 -25.73
C ARG A 236 10.04 12.34 -24.90
N PHE A 237 10.03 13.08 -23.78
CA PHE A 237 11.14 13.20 -22.83
C PHE A 237 10.77 12.59 -21.46
N LEU A 238 9.74 11.74 -21.40
CA LEU A 238 9.21 11.10 -20.20
C LEU A 238 8.70 12.08 -19.13
N ARG A 239 8.33 13.31 -19.55
CA ARG A 239 7.76 14.32 -18.63
C ARG A 239 6.24 14.25 -18.67
N GLN A 240 5.62 14.27 -17.51
CA GLN A 240 4.17 14.26 -17.37
C GLN A 240 3.72 15.61 -16.80
N ARG A 241 2.56 16.09 -17.26
CA ARG A 241 1.80 17.11 -16.53
C ARG A 241 1.12 16.41 -15.36
N TYR A 242 1.01 17.09 -14.23
CA TYR A 242 0.26 16.56 -13.08
C TYR A 242 -0.63 17.64 -12.46
N GLN A 243 -1.73 17.22 -11.85
CA GLN A 243 -2.61 18.09 -11.06
C GLN A 243 -2.66 17.59 -9.62
N VAL A 244 -2.51 18.52 -8.67
CA VAL A 244 -2.74 18.26 -7.23
C VAL A 244 -4.10 18.83 -6.85
N ARG A 245 -4.99 17.99 -6.31
CA ARG A 245 -6.35 18.38 -5.93
C ARG A 245 -6.63 17.95 -4.49
N ARG A 246 -7.11 18.89 -3.66
CA ARG A 246 -7.62 18.60 -2.30
C ARG A 246 -9.14 18.47 -2.33
N PHE A 247 -9.67 17.54 -1.54
CA PHE A 247 -11.08 17.36 -1.27
C PHE A 247 -11.35 17.45 0.24
N GLU A 248 -12.52 17.98 0.60
CA GLU A 248 -13.12 17.89 1.94
C GLU A 248 -14.23 16.83 1.86
N LEU A 249 -13.97 15.63 2.37
CA LEU A 249 -14.78 14.44 2.05
C LEU A 249 -16.20 14.56 2.61
N ALA A 250 -16.37 15.09 3.82
CA ALA A 250 -17.67 15.34 4.43
C ALA A 250 -18.57 16.34 3.66
N THR A 251 -18.01 17.17 2.77
CA THR A 251 -18.78 18.18 2.00
C THR A 251 -18.73 18.00 0.48
N GLY A 252 -17.91 17.07 -0.02
CA GLY A 252 -17.64 16.90 -1.45
C GLY A 252 -16.90 18.07 -2.13
N ARG A 253 -16.55 19.13 -1.40
CA ARG A 253 -15.85 20.30 -1.98
C ARG A 253 -14.46 19.89 -2.44
N SER A 254 -14.06 20.34 -3.63
CA SER A 254 -12.69 20.14 -4.14
C SER A 254 -12.04 21.44 -4.60
N GLN A 255 -10.71 21.47 -4.54
CA GLN A 255 -9.89 22.58 -5.00
C GLN A 255 -8.63 22.05 -5.67
N VAL A 256 -8.36 22.51 -6.89
CA VAL A 256 -7.03 22.35 -7.51
C VAL A 256 -6.05 23.22 -6.73
N LEU A 257 -5.03 22.60 -6.13
CA LEU A 257 -3.96 23.28 -5.43
C LEU A 257 -2.85 23.68 -6.40
N ALA A 258 -2.52 22.84 -7.39
CA ALA A 258 -1.52 23.14 -8.41
C ALA A 258 -1.71 22.31 -9.68
N THR A 259 -1.11 22.79 -10.77
CA THR A 259 -0.84 21.99 -11.99
C THR A 259 0.62 22.19 -12.35
N GLY A 260 1.39 21.09 -12.40
CA GLY A 260 2.83 21.09 -12.58
C GLY A 260 3.30 20.21 -13.74
N ILE A 261 4.63 20.06 -13.84
CA ILE A 261 5.30 19.12 -14.76
C ILE A 261 6.35 18.34 -13.94
N THR A 262 6.49 17.04 -14.18
CA THR A 262 7.46 16.21 -13.44
C THR A 262 8.90 16.74 -13.57
N GLY A 263 9.69 16.54 -12.51
CA GLY A 263 11.04 17.10 -12.38
C GLY A 263 11.11 18.60 -12.08
N ARG A 264 9.96 19.28 -11.87
CA ARG A 264 9.90 20.71 -11.53
C ARG A 264 9.07 20.98 -10.27
N THR A 265 9.61 21.82 -9.41
CA THR A 265 8.89 22.41 -8.27
C THR A 265 7.76 23.31 -8.77
N THR A 266 6.57 23.17 -8.18
CA THR A 266 5.37 23.96 -8.48
C THR A 266 4.77 24.46 -7.16
N PHE A 267 4.47 25.76 -7.06
CA PHE A 267 3.88 26.32 -5.84
C PHE A 267 2.40 25.94 -5.67
N LEU A 268 2.00 25.65 -4.43
CA LEU A 268 0.62 25.29 -4.11
C LEU A 268 -0.22 26.54 -3.80
N ARG A 269 -1.48 26.54 -4.27
CA ARG A 269 -2.48 27.54 -3.91
C ARG A 269 -2.65 27.57 -2.40
N GLY A 270 -2.26 28.70 -1.81
CA GLY A 270 -2.39 28.94 -0.37
C GLY A 270 -1.14 28.62 0.45
N GLY A 271 0.01 28.41 -0.20
CA GLY A 271 1.32 28.24 0.43
C GLY A 271 1.82 26.81 0.34
N GLY A 272 3.15 26.66 0.35
CA GLY A 272 3.81 25.37 0.15
C GLY A 272 4.13 25.07 -1.31
N ALA A 273 4.61 23.86 -1.57
CA ALA A 273 5.11 23.42 -2.87
C ALA A 273 4.82 21.94 -3.13
N ALA A 274 4.80 21.57 -4.41
CA ALA A 274 4.71 20.20 -4.88
C ALA A 274 5.79 19.93 -5.94
N GLN A 275 6.30 18.70 -5.96
CA GLN A 275 7.17 18.19 -7.01
C GLN A 275 6.99 16.68 -7.12
N ALA A 276 6.81 16.20 -8.35
CA ALA A 276 6.75 14.78 -8.65
C ALA A 276 7.80 14.40 -9.69
N GLY A 277 8.28 13.16 -9.68
CA GLY A 277 9.22 12.62 -10.68
C GLY A 277 10.06 11.48 -10.13
N LEU A 278 11.15 11.14 -10.83
CA LEU A 278 12.19 10.25 -10.30
C LEU A 278 13.03 10.94 -9.24
N PHE A 279 13.38 10.18 -8.21
CA PHE A 279 14.33 10.53 -7.15
C PHE A 279 15.17 9.31 -6.77
N ASP A 280 16.29 9.57 -6.11
CA ASP A 280 17.04 8.58 -5.33
C ASP A 280 16.07 7.84 -4.38
N ASP A 281 16.15 6.52 -4.27
CA ASP A 281 15.27 5.77 -3.36
C ASP A 281 15.71 6.00 -1.90
N PRO A 282 14.88 6.62 -1.04
CA PRO A 282 15.25 6.88 0.34
C PRO A 282 15.23 5.63 1.23
N PHE A 283 14.62 4.52 0.79
CA PHE A 283 14.53 3.30 1.57
C PHE A 283 15.82 2.47 1.51
N PHE A 284 16.09 1.72 2.57
CA PHE A 284 17.28 0.89 2.72
C PHE A 284 16.97 -0.29 3.63
N PHE A 285 17.36 -1.50 3.22
CA PHE A 285 17.03 -2.74 3.93
C PHE A 285 17.79 -3.96 3.40
N ASN A 286 18.15 -4.87 4.30
CA ASN A 286 18.71 -6.20 4.01
C ASN A 286 17.62 -7.23 3.69
N ALA A 287 16.92 -7.02 2.57
CA ALA A 287 15.86 -7.91 2.10
C ALA A 287 16.31 -9.39 1.93
N PRO A 288 17.52 -9.74 1.44
CA PRO A 288 18.00 -11.12 1.40
C PRO A 288 18.09 -11.78 2.79
N GLY A 289 18.62 -11.07 3.79
CA GLY A 289 18.68 -11.58 5.17
C GLY A 289 17.29 -11.83 5.75
N TYR A 290 16.38 -10.87 5.56
CA TYR A 290 14.98 -11.00 6.00
C TYR A 290 14.22 -12.13 5.30
N ALA A 291 14.39 -12.28 3.98
CA ALA A 291 13.76 -13.38 3.23
C ALA A 291 14.26 -14.77 3.69
N PHE A 292 15.55 -14.88 4.02
CA PHE A 292 16.12 -16.11 4.56
C PHE A 292 15.63 -16.40 6.00
N PHE A 293 15.57 -15.37 6.86
CA PHE A 293 14.91 -15.48 8.16
C PHE A 293 13.46 -15.95 8.03
N ARG A 294 12.65 -15.26 7.22
CA ARG A 294 11.22 -15.55 7.04
C ARG A 294 10.99 -16.98 6.57
N SER A 295 11.72 -17.43 5.54
CA SER A 295 11.56 -18.79 5.00
C SER A 295 12.00 -19.88 6.00
N THR A 296 13.04 -19.65 6.82
CA THR A 296 13.42 -20.62 7.87
C THR A 296 12.49 -20.61 9.07
N ALA A 297 12.02 -19.44 9.52
CA ALA A 297 11.05 -19.29 10.61
C ALA A 297 9.66 -19.87 10.28
N LEU A 298 9.23 -19.75 9.01
CA LEU A 298 8.00 -20.38 8.52
C LEU A 298 8.15 -21.87 8.18
N GLY A 299 9.36 -22.43 8.27
CA GLY A 299 9.66 -23.84 7.94
C GLY A 299 9.63 -24.16 6.44
N GLU A 300 9.67 -23.15 5.57
CA GLU A 300 9.75 -23.28 4.11
C GLU A 300 11.16 -23.75 3.67
N GLN A 301 12.19 -23.38 4.42
CA GLN A 301 13.58 -23.81 4.22
C GLN A 301 14.16 -24.42 5.51
N PRO A 302 15.02 -25.44 5.41
CA PRO A 302 15.67 -26.03 6.58
C PRO A 302 16.65 -25.04 7.20
N LEU A 303 16.50 -24.80 8.50
CA LEU A 303 17.47 -24.03 9.28
C LEU A 303 18.82 -24.78 9.32
N PRO A 304 19.96 -24.12 9.02
CA PRO A 304 21.26 -24.79 9.10
C PRO A 304 21.56 -25.27 10.53
N PRO A 305 22.19 -26.46 10.71
CA PRO A 305 22.42 -27.03 12.03
C PRO A 305 23.18 -26.10 12.98
N GLY A 306 22.65 -25.93 14.20
CA GLY A 306 23.26 -25.12 15.26
C GLY A 306 22.96 -23.62 15.20
N LEU A 307 22.21 -23.15 14.20
CA LEU A 307 21.73 -21.76 14.14
C LEU A 307 20.33 -21.62 14.75
N ASN A 308 19.93 -20.38 15.04
CA ASN A 308 18.53 -20.03 15.35
C ASN A 308 18.01 -19.08 14.25
N PRO A 309 16.70 -19.05 13.91
CA PRO A 309 16.23 -18.24 12.78
C PRO A 309 16.55 -16.75 12.95
N LEU A 310 16.34 -16.18 14.15
CA LEU A 310 16.62 -14.77 14.45
C LEU A 310 18.08 -14.36 14.17
N SER A 311 19.04 -15.29 14.29
CA SER A 311 20.44 -15.05 13.94
C SER A 311 20.68 -14.77 12.45
N MET A 312 19.68 -14.95 11.59
CA MET A 312 19.71 -14.56 10.17
C MET A 312 19.27 -13.11 9.93
N LEU A 313 18.63 -12.48 10.93
CA LEU A 313 18.43 -11.02 10.98
C LEU A 313 19.62 -10.30 11.61
N LEU A 314 20.39 -10.99 12.46
CA LEU A 314 21.67 -10.50 12.95
C LEU A 314 22.67 -10.35 11.80
N PRO A 315 23.63 -9.40 11.90
CA PRO A 315 24.43 -8.98 10.75
C PRO A 315 25.28 -10.12 10.19
N PRO A 316 25.16 -10.45 8.90
CA PRO A 316 26.23 -11.13 8.19
C PRO A 316 27.45 -10.17 8.12
N ALA A 317 28.64 -10.71 7.85
CA ALA A 317 29.87 -9.91 7.75
C ALA A 317 29.86 -8.83 6.65
N ALA A 318 28.82 -8.76 5.82
CA ALA A 318 28.51 -7.69 4.89
C ALA A 318 26.97 -7.53 4.75
N PRO A 319 26.32 -6.58 5.44
CA PRO A 319 24.92 -6.25 5.19
C PRO A 319 24.75 -5.63 3.79
N ILE A 320 23.64 -5.93 3.11
CA ILE A 320 23.38 -5.49 1.74
C ILE A 320 22.19 -4.53 1.73
N ASN A 321 22.42 -3.26 1.38
CA ASN A 321 21.30 -2.39 1.00
C ASN A 321 20.74 -2.88 -0.35
N SER A 322 19.55 -3.45 -0.32
CA SER A 322 18.87 -3.99 -1.53
C SER A 322 18.33 -2.91 -2.46
N PHE A 323 18.19 -1.68 -1.93
CA PHE A 323 17.62 -0.51 -2.59
C PHE A 323 18.71 0.46 -3.06
N ALA A 324 19.97 0.22 -2.67
CA ALA A 324 21.09 1.07 -3.02
C ALA A 324 21.25 1.23 -4.53
N ASN A 325 21.60 2.45 -4.93
CA ASN A 325 21.77 2.86 -6.32
C ASN A 325 20.52 2.60 -7.21
N PHE A 326 19.30 2.66 -6.67
CA PHE A 326 18.04 2.63 -7.44
C PHE A 326 17.27 3.95 -7.32
N ASN A 327 16.36 4.18 -8.28
CA ASN A 327 15.42 5.31 -8.21
C ASN A 327 14.02 4.81 -7.80
N THR A 328 13.24 5.72 -7.23
CA THR A 328 11.79 5.58 -7.02
C THR A 328 11.05 6.73 -7.72
N LEU A 329 9.76 6.55 -8.00
CA LEU A 329 8.86 7.67 -8.33
C LEU A 329 8.38 8.28 -7.02
N ALA A 330 8.60 9.57 -6.80
CA ALA A 330 8.11 10.24 -5.60
C ALA A 330 7.21 11.43 -5.90
N ILE A 331 6.19 11.62 -5.06
CA ILE A 331 5.32 12.79 -5.00
C ILE A 331 5.59 13.51 -3.68
N VAL A 332 6.34 14.61 -3.73
CA VAL A 332 6.67 15.43 -2.57
C VAL A 332 5.70 16.59 -2.48
N LEU A 333 4.99 16.70 -1.35
CA LEU A 333 4.12 17.81 -1.00
C LEU A 333 4.62 18.46 0.29
N GLU A 334 4.84 19.78 0.29
CA GLU A 334 5.01 20.57 1.51
C GLU A 334 3.83 21.53 1.63
N ILE A 335 3.04 21.41 2.70
CA ILE A 335 1.77 22.14 2.89
C ILE A 335 1.74 22.80 4.27
N PRO A 336 1.34 24.08 4.41
CA PRO A 336 1.12 24.70 5.70
C PRO A 336 0.16 23.88 6.57
N SER A 337 0.60 23.41 7.74
CA SER A 337 -0.11 22.42 8.56
C SER A 337 -1.50 22.88 8.99
N ILE A 338 -1.70 24.20 9.09
CA ILE A 338 -3.01 24.86 9.31
C ILE A 338 -4.07 24.58 8.22
N ARG A 339 -3.69 23.97 7.09
CA ARG A 339 -4.59 23.52 6.01
C ARG A 339 -4.95 22.03 6.09
N LEU A 340 -4.27 21.29 6.98
CA LEU A 340 -4.44 19.85 7.17
C LEU A 340 -5.20 19.56 8.47
N VAL A 341 -4.91 20.27 9.56
CA VAL A 341 -5.59 20.11 10.85
C VAL A 341 -7.03 20.64 10.83
N SER A 342 -7.94 20.00 11.56
CA SER A 342 -9.33 20.45 11.75
C SER A 342 -9.43 21.75 12.56
N SER A 343 -8.53 21.94 13.52
CA SER A 343 -8.51 23.09 14.42
C SER A 343 -7.10 23.36 14.95
N ARG A 344 -6.83 24.57 15.46
CA ARG A 344 -5.54 24.88 16.11
C ARG A 344 -5.31 24.11 17.42
N SER A 345 -6.39 23.61 18.02
CA SER A 345 -6.38 22.82 19.26
C SER A 345 -6.17 21.32 19.03
N ASN A 346 -6.36 20.83 17.79
CA ASN A 346 -6.03 19.46 17.41
C ASN A 346 -4.87 19.45 16.41
N PRO A 347 -3.61 19.32 16.87
CA PRO A 347 -2.46 19.27 15.97
C PRO A 347 -2.26 17.88 15.33
N LYS A 348 -3.09 16.89 15.65
CA LYS A 348 -2.90 15.51 15.25
C LYS A 348 -3.55 15.23 13.90
N LEU A 349 -2.84 14.46 13.09
CA LEU A 349 -3.29 13.85 11.86
C LEU A 349 -3.08 12.33 11.95
N GLY A 350 -3.86 11.57 11.19
CA GLY A 350 -3.54 10.19 10.83
C GLY A 350 -3.55 10.04 9.32
N VAL A 351 -2.43 9.69 8.71
CA VAL A 351 -2.27 9.69 7.24
C VAL A 351 -1.99 8.28 6.71
N TRP A 352 -2.62 7.94 5.60
CA TRP A 352 -2.28 6.76 4.78
C TRP A 352 -2.25 7.13 3.31
N ILE A 353 -1.67 6.27 2.48
CA ILE A 353 -1.59 6.44 1.03
C ILE A 353 -2.17 5.23 0.29
N ARG A 354 -2.68 5.49 -0.92
CA ARG A 354 -3.13 4.44 -1.84
C ARG A 354 -3.00 4.83 -3.31
N THR A 355 -3.03 3.82 -4.17
CA THR A 355 -3.19 3.97 -5.62
C THR A 355 -4.55 3.44 -6.08
N VAL A 356 -5.17 4.13 -7.03
CA VAL A 356 -6.44 3.73 -7.65
C VAL A 356 -6.31 3.79 -9.17
N THR A 357 -6.91 2.81 -9.86
CA THR A 357 -6.97 2.75 -11.33
C THR A 357 -7.63 3.99 -11.94
N PRO A 358 -7.38 4.31 -13.23
CA PRO A 358 -7.89 5.54 -13.86
C PRO A 358 -9.42 5.66 -13.98
N ASP A 359 -10.15 4.54 -13.85
CA ASP A 359 -11.62 4.52 -13.74
C ASP A 359 -12.14 4.92 -12.35
N GLY A 360 -11.25 5.04 -11.36
CA GLY A 360 -11.57 5.33 -9.96
C GLY A 360 -12.16 4.15 -9.19
N LEU A 361 -12.18 2.93 -9.76
CA LEU A 361 -12.93 1.79 -9.22
C LEU A 361 -12.07 0.82 -8.40
N THR A 362 -10.82 0.58 -8.78
CA THR A 362 -9.97 -0.45 -8.16
C THR A 362 -8.85 0.19 -7.35
N GLN A 363 -8.86 0.01 -6.03
CA GLN A 363 -7.69 0.25 -5.20
C GLN A 363 -6.65 -0.83 -5.56
N VAL A 364 -5.46 -0.42 -6.00
CA VAL A 364 -4.40 -1.37 -6.40
C VAL A 364 -3.56 -1.72 -5.19
N ASP A 365 -3.15 -0.71 -4.45
CA ASP A 365 -2.26 -0.85 -3.31
C ASP A 365 -2.49 0.25 -2.25
N ARG A 366 -2.07 -0.01 -1.00
CA ARG A 366 -2.09 0.94 0.11
C ARG A 366 -1.02 0.65 1.17
N THR A 367 -0.56 1.70 1.82
CA THR A 367 0.36 1.62 2.96
C THR A 367 0.28 2.89 3.81
N ALA A 368 0.70 2.83 5.07
CA ALA A 368 1.01 3.99 5.87
C ALA A 368 2.26 3.78 6.72
N LEU A 369 2.21 2.82 7.65
CA LEU A 369 3.32 2.53 8.55
C LEU A 369 4.38 1.69 7.82
N PRO A 370 5.68 1.98 8.03
CA PRO A 370 6.77 1.30 7.33
C PRO A 370 6.72 -0.22 7.54
N ALA A 371 6.90 -0.96 6.45
CA ALA A 371 7.04 -2.42 6.41
C ALA A 371 5.88 -3.27 6.98
N ILE A 372 4.74 -2.70 7.41
CA ILE A 372 3.64 -3.47 8.04
C ILE A 372 3.10 -4.58 7.13
N ASN A 373 2.95 -4.31 5.82
CA ASN A 373 2.54 -5.29 4.82
C ASN A 373 3.53 -6.46 4.68
N THR A 374 4.81 -6.20 4.95
CA THR A 374 5.96 -7.11 4.79
C THR A 374 6.26 -7.91 6.07
N VAL A 375 5.99 -7.34 7.26
CA VAL A 375 6.40 -7.90 8.57
C VAL A 375 5.25 -8.37 9.46
N ALA A 376 4.04 -7.83 9.28
CA ALA A 376 2.89 -8.12 10.15
C ALA A 376 1.68 -8.72 9.41
N VAL A 377 1.57 -8.52 8.09
CA VAL A 377 0.49 -9.09 7.27
C VAL A 377 0.97 -10.37 6.57
N PRO A 378 0.33 -11.53 6.80
CA PRO A 378 0.61 -12.75 6.04
C PRO A 378 0.36 -12.55 4.54
N THR A 379 1.21 -13.12 3.69
CA THR A 379 1.05 -13.04 2.21
C THR A 379 -0.32 -13.51 1.71
N ALA A 380 -0.92 -14.51 2.36
CA ALA A 380 -2.28 -14.96 2.04
C ALA A 380 -3.38 -13.89 2.27
N LEU A 381 -3.08 -12.85 3.07
CA LEU A 381 -3.99 -11.75 3.41
C LEU A 381 -3.62 -10.43 2.73
N GLN A 382 -2.43 -10.26 2.13
CA GLN A 382 -2.01 -9.04 1.44
C GLN A 382 -3.01 -8.61 0.35
N GLY A 383 -3.48 -9.54 -0.47
CA GLY A 383 -4.50 -9.26 -1.49
C GLY A 383 -5.83 -8.77 -0.91
N GLN A 384 -6.20 -9.19 0.31
CA GLN A 384 -7.37 -8.66 1.01
C GLN A 384 -7.06 -7.30 1.64
N PHE A 385 -5.91 -7.16 2.32
CA PHE A 385 -5.44 -5.94 2.94
C PHE A 385 -5.44 -4.76 1.94
N ASN A 386 -4.93 -4.99 0.72
CA ASN A 386 -4.87 -4.00 -0.35
C ASN A 386 -6.24 -3.54 -0.86
N GLN A 387 -7.33 -4.28 -0.57
CA GLN A 387 -8.71 -3.90 -0.92
C GLN A 387 -9.48 -3.28 0.26
N LEU A 388 -8.95 -3.33 1.47
CA LEU A 388 -9.55 -2.74 2.66
C LEU A 388 -9.15 -1.26 2.84
N THR A 389 -9.84 -0.58 3.75
CA THR A 389 -9.41 0.71 4.29
C THR A 389 -8.83 0.52 5.69
N PRO A 390 -8.03 1.45 6.22
CA PRO A 390 -7.55 1.35 7.60
C PRO A 390 -8.65 1.26 8.65
N ALA A 391 -9.88 1.71 8.38
CA ALA A 391 -11.01 1.54 9.30
C ALA A 391 -11.40 0.06 9.52
N ASP A 392 -11.08 -0.82 8.57
CA ASP A 392 -11.41 -2.26 8.59
C ASP A 392 -10.30 -3.11 9.25
N ASP A 393 -9.07 -2.58 9.31
CA ASP A 393 -7.88 -3.25 9.85
C ASP A 393 -7.99 -3.82 11.27
N PRO A 394 -8.80 -3.27 12.21
CA PRO A 394 -9.01 -3.90 13.52
C PRO A 394 -9.47 -5.36 13.45
N ALA A 395 -10.11 -5.79 12.34
CA ALA A 395 -10.49 -7.18 12.11
C ALA A 395 -9.29 -8.11 11.81
N LEU A 396 -8.17 -7.56 11.32
CA LEU A 396 -6.96 -8.32 10.96
C LEU A 396 -6.02 -8.58 12.16
N ARG A 397 -6.17 -7.83 13.26
CA ARG A 397 -5.27 -7.87 14.43
C ARG A 397 -5.01 -9.28 14.97
N THR A 398 -6.02 -10.15 15.05
CA THR A 398 -5.84 -11.53 15.53
C THR A 398 -4.99 -12.37 14.58
N GLY A 399 -5.15 -12.18 13.26
CA GLY A 399 -4.33 -12.87 12.25
C GLY A 399 -2.89 -12.36 12.25
N ALA A 400 -2.71 -11.04 12.31
CA ALA A 400 -1.40 -10.40 12.44
C ALA A 400 -0.68 -10.85 13.73
N ALA A 401 -1.36 -10.83 14.88
CA ALA A 401 -0.78 -11.31 16.14
C ALA A 401 -0.36 -12.78 16.07
N ALA A 402 -1.19 -13.66 15.50
CA ALA A 402 -0.82 -15.08 15.31
C ALA A 402 0.41 -15.25 14.39
N PHE A 403 0.50 -14.43 13.33
CA PHE A 403 1.66 -14.40 12.43
C PHE A 403 2.93 -13.90 13.13
N LEU A 404 2.82 -12.85 13.96
CA LEU A 404 3.94 -12.34 14.76
C LEU A 404 4.45 -13.37 15.79
N VAL A 405 3.55 -14.12 16.44
CA VAL A 405 3.92 -15.26 17.31
C VAL A 405 4.67 -16.32 16.50
N GLN A 406 4.17 -16.70 15.32
CA GLN A 406 4.78 -17.72 14.47
C GLN A 406 6.16 -17.30 13.92
N LEU A 407 6.25 -16.07 13.40
CA LEU A 407 7.42 -15.58 12.68
C LEU A 407 8.56 -15.18 13.62
N TYR A 408 8.25 -14.46 14.70
CA TYR A 408 9.27 -13.89 15.60
C TYR A 408 9.38 -14.60 16.96
N GLY A 409 8.49 -15.55 17.26
CA GLY A 409 8.49 -16.27 18.54
C GLY A 409 8.00 -15.45 19.74
N LEU A 410 7.28 -14.34 19.49
CA LEU A 410 6.69 -13.50 20.53
C LEU A 410 5.62 -14.25 21.33
N ASP A 411 5.38 -13.82 22.57
CA ASP A 411 4.20 -14.24 23.31
C ASP A 411 2.92 -13.57 22.76
N SER A 412 1.77 -14.21 22.97
CA SER A 412 0.49 -13.77 22.40
C SER A 412 0.02 -12.40 22.91
N GLN A 413 0.43 -11.96 24.10
CA GLN A 413 0.05 -10.65 24.64
C GLN A 413 0.88 -9.55 23.98
N THR A 414 2.20 -9.73 23.88
CA THR A 414 3.10 -8.80 23.16
C THR A 414 2.75 -8.72 21.69
N ALA A 415 2.51 -9.86 21.02
CA ALA A 415 2.11 -9.89 19.62
C ALA A 415 0.76 -9.19 19.36
N MET A 416 -0.24 -9.36 20.25
CA MET A 416 -1.52 -8.67 20.15
C MET A 416 -1.40 -7.17 20.43
N ALA A 417 -0.52 -6.76 21.35
CA ALA A 417 -0.23 -5.36 21.61
C ALA A 417 0.40 -4.70 20.38
N LEU A 418 1.46 -5.28 19.81
CA LEU A 418 2.10 -4.79 18.58
C LEU A 418 1.12 -4.73 17.41
N ALA A 419 0.35 -5.80 17.16
CA ALA A 419 -0.69 -5.81 16.12
C ALA A 419 -1.74 -4.71 16.34
N SER A 420 -2.09 -4.40 17.59
CA SER A 420 -3.03 -3.31 17.93
C SER A 420 -2.42 -1.91 17.82
N THR A 421 -1.10 -1.78 17.93
CA THR A 421 -0.35 -0.54 17.72
C THR A 421 -0.24 -0.18 16.24
N VAL A 422 -0.08 -1.17 15.36
CA VAL A 422 0.17 -0.96 13.92
C VAL A 422 -1.06 -1.15 13.03
N LEU A 423 -2.17 -1.63 13.58
CA LEU A 423 -3.47 -1.70 12.90
C LEU A 423 -4.49 -0.90 13.73
N PRO A 424 -5.11 0.17 13.20
CA PRO A 424 -5.21 0.54 11.79
C PRO A 424 -3.89 1.03 11.18
N ASP A 425 -3.63 0.67 9.92
CA ASP A 425 -2.48 1.14 9.16
C ASP A 425 -2.69 2.59 8.73
N ARG A 426 -2.45 3.50 9.69
CA ARG A 426 -2.59 4.94 9.54
C ARG A 426 -1.47 5.61 10.35
N MET A 427 -0.54 6.27 9.68
CA MET A 427 0.62 6.88 10.31
C MET A 427 0.20 8.07 11.19
N PRO A 428 0.38 8.03 12.52
CA PRO A 428 0.03 9.15 13.39
C PRO A 428 1.05 10.27 13.21
N PHE A 429 0.61 11.53 13.28
CA PHE A 429 1.52 12.67 13.21
C PHE A 429 0.96 13.90 13.94
N ASP A 430 1.66 14.35 14.96
CA ASP A 430 1.45 15.65 15.58
C ASP A 430 2.26 16.71 14.81
N VAL A 431 1.57 17.64 14.12
CA VAL A 431 2.23 18.66 13.29
C VAL A 431 3.09 19.64 14.08
N THR A 432 3.03 19.63 15.42
CA THR A 432 3.88 20.46 16.29
C THR A 432 5.15 19.74 16.76
N SER A 433 5.23 18.42 16.58
CA SER A 433 6.37 17.60 16.98
C SER A 433 7.36 17.37 15.83
N SER A 434 8.67 17.48 16.14
CA SER A 434 9.77 17.13 15.24
C SER A 434 10.30 15.70 15.47
N GLN A 435 9.66 14.94 16.37
CA GLN A 435 9.92 13.51 16.49
C GLN A 435 9.55 12.78 15.19
N GLY A 436 10.22 11.65 14.94
CA GLY A 436 9.97 10.82 13.76
C GLY A 436 9.17 9.57 14.10
N PHE A 437 9.42 8.52 13.33
CA PHE A 437 8.90 7.18 13.59
C PHE A 437 9.49 6.58 14.87
N ASN A 438 10.77 6.90 15.15
CA ASN A 438 11.57 6.37 16.24
C ASN A 438 12.51 7.41 16.89
N ASP A 439 12.90 7.11 18.13
CA ASP A 439 14.02 7.70 18.86
C ASP A 439 15.00 6.57 19.23
N GLY A 440 16.11 6.49 18.49
CA GLY A 440 16.94 5.28 18.44
C GLY A 440 16.11 4.06 18.05
N LEU A 441 16.11 3.04 18.91
CA LEU A 441 15.35 1.80 18.71
C LEU A 441 13.90 1.85 19.25
N THR A 442 13.49 2.97 19.85
CA THR A 442 12.18 3.11 20.50
C THR A 442 11.18 3.71 19.51
N LEU A 443 10.07 3.01 19.26
CA LEU A 443 8.98 3.54 18.44
C LEU A 443 8.32 4.74 19.11
N THR A 444 8.32 5.89 18.43
CA THR A 444 7.65 7.13 18.85
C THR A 444 6.41 7.44 18.01
N LEU A 445 6.30 6.83 16.82
CA LEU A 445 5.13 6.84 15.94
C LEU A 445 4.61 8.24 15.61
N ASN A 446 5.51 9.22 15.41
CA ASN A 446 5.17 10.57 14.99
C ASN A 446 5.67 10.82 13.56
N GLY A 447 4.92 10.31 12.59
CA GLY A 447 5.30 10.38 11.19
C GLY A 447 6.47 9.44 10.86
N ARG A 448 7.20 9.78 9.80
CA ARG A 448 8.46 9.15 9.37
C ARG A 448 9.30 10.17 8.62
N ARG A 449 10.49 10.46 9.13
CA ARG A 449 11.52 11.29 8.50
C ARG A 449 12.29 10.46 7.47
N LEU A 450 12.93 11.10 6.50
CA LEU A 450 13.80 10.42 5.52
C LEU A 450 15.00 9.72 6.17
N THR A 451 15.44 10.19 7.34
CA THR A 451 16.57 9.66 8.10
C THR A 451 16.15 8.69 9.22
N ASP A 452 14.87 8.32 9.30
CA ASP A 452 14.42 7.36 10.30
C ASP A 452 14.80 5.95 9.85
N ASP A 453 15.64 5.29 10.65
CA ASP A 453 15.86 3.86 10.52
C ASP A 453 14.67 3.10 11.10
N VAL A 454 13.69 2.89 10.24
CA VAL A 454 12.44 2.21 10.56
C VAL A 454 12.64 0.69 10.67
N VAL A 455 13.67 0.14 10.03
CA VAL A 455 13.99 -1.30 10.07
C VAL A 455 14.55 -1.66 11.43
N ASP A 456 15.56 -0.92 11.91
CA ASP A 456 16.18 -1.17 13.21
C ASP A 456 15.16 -1.08 14.37
N ALA A 457 14.32 -0.04 14.34
CA ALA A 457 13.25 0.13 15.33
C ALA A 457 12.16 -0.96 15.21
N ALA A 458 11.81 -1.39 14.00
CA ALA A 458 10.86 -2.48 13.79
C ALA A 458 11.42 -3.82 14.27
N PHE A 459 12.66 -4.18 13.92
CA PHE A 459 13.29 -5.41 14.39
C PHE A 459 13.45 -5.44 15.91
N ASN A 460 13.83 -4.32 16.53
CA ASN A 460 13.88 -4.21 17.99
C ASN A 460 12.51 -4.50 18.63
N ALA A 461 11.42 -3.94 18.09
CA ALA A 461 10.07 -4.20 18.59
C ALA A 461 9.59 -5.63 18.33
N LEU A 462 9.75 -6.13 17.10
CA LEU A 462 9.25 -7.42 16.63
C LEU A 462 9.99 -8.61 17.25
N THR A 463 11.25 -8.43 17.66
CA THR A 463 12.08 -9.48 18.28
C THR A 463 12.23 -9.32 19.79
N ALA A 464 11.47 -8.43 20.42
CA ALA A 464 11.57 -8.08 21.84
C ALA A 464 13.01 -7.72 22.28
N GLY A 465 13.74 -7.01 21.43
CA GLY A 465 15.12 -6.56 21.64
C GLY A 465 16.21 -7.58 21.33
N ALA A 466 15.89 -8.77 20.80
CA ALA A 466 16.89 -9.77 20.42
C ALA A 466 17.70 -9.38 19.17
N VAL A 467 17.10 -8.58 18.27
CA VAL A 467 17.73 -8.00 17.07
C VAL A 467 17.51 -6.50 17.13
N THR A 468 18.60 -5.75 17.29
CA THR A 468 18.56 -4.28 17.37
C THR A 468 18.70 -3.58 16.02
N GLY A 469 19.01 -4.31 14.95
CA GLY A 469 19.14 -3.73 13.62
C GLY A 469 19.62 -4.67 12.53
N ASP A 470 19.52 -4.22 11.28
CA ASP A 470 19.97 -4.94 10.08
C ASP A 470 21.38 -4.52 9.61
N PHE A 471 21.93 -3.46 10.24
CA PHE A 471 23.26 -2.88 10.02
C PHE A 471 23.46 -2.27 8.62
N VAL A 472 22.39 -2.00 7.88
CA VAL A 472 22.44 -1.30 6.60
C VAL A 472 22.53 0.21 6.83
N VAL A 473 23.44 0.86 6.11
CA VAL A 473 23.53 2.33 6.08
C VAL A 473 22.85 2.83 4.82
N ASN A 474 21.99 3.85 4.98
CA ASN A 474 21.34 4.55 3.86
C ASN A 474 22.37 5.23 2.95
N ASP A 475 22.30 5.00 1.63
CA ASP A 475 23.18 5.62 0.62
C ASP A 475 22.63 6.93 0.04
N SER A 476 21.35 7.26 0.26
CA SER A 476 20.72 8.49 -0.24
C SER A 476 21.32 9.77 0.36
N VAL A 477 21.60 10.76 -0.50
CA VAL A 477 22.08 12.09 -0.07
C VAL A 477 20.91 13.10 -0.04
N PHE A 478 20.27 13.21 1.12
CA PHE A 478 19.12 14.10 1.33
C PHE A 478 19.46 15.60 1.29
N ARG A 479 18.44 16.41 1.01
CA ARG A 479 18.49 17.88 0.97
C ARG A 479 17.81 18.47 2.21
N THR A 480 18.37 19.53 2.76
CA THR A 480 17.79 20.25 3.92
C THR A 480 16.63 21.19 3.56
N THR A 481 16.23 21.23 2.29
CA THR A 481 15.12 22.02 1.75
C THR A 481 14.34 21.22 0.74
N PHE A 482 13.09 21.61 0.52
CA PHE A 482 12.24 21.11 -0.56
C PHE A 482 13.02 20.87 -1.87
N PRO A 483 12.89 19.70 -2.53
CA PRO A 483 11.97 18.58 -2.25
C PRO A 483 12.49 17.53 -1.24
N TYR A 484 13.53 17.83 -0.46
CA TYR A 484 14.14 16.97 0.58
C TYR A 484 14.82 15.67 0.10
N LEU A 485 14.30 14.97 -0.90
CA LEU A 485 14.89 13.76 -1.47
C LEU A 485 16.21 13.99 -2.21
N GLY A 486 16.98 12.91 -2.40
CA GLY A 486 18.19 12.88 -3.22
C GLY A 486 17.96 13.32 -4.67
N ARG A 487 19.02 13.40 -5.48
CA ARG A 487 18.86 13.62 -6.93
C ARG A 487 18.61 12.28 -7.59
N PRO A 488 17.72 12.16 -8.61
CA PRO A 488 17.60 10.92 -9.35
C PRO A 488 18.97 10.50 -9.88
N LEU A 489 19.31 9.24 -9.62
CA LEU A 489 20.53 8.60 -10.05
C LEU A 489 20.53 8.46 -11.59
N PRO A 490 21.72 8.50 -12.23
CA PRO A 490 21.82 8.28 -13.66
C PRO A 490 21.24 6.90 -14.04
N PRO A 491 20.62 6.76 -15.23
CA PRO A 491 20.12 5.47 -15.68
C PRO A 491 21.23 4.41 -15.66
N ARG A 492 20.99 3.26 -15.02
CA ARG A 492 21.95 2.14 -15.06
C ARG A 492 22.14 1.70 -16.51
N PRO A 493 23.39 1.47 -16.98
CA PRO A 493 23.62 0.86 -18.28
C PRO A 493 22.97 -0.52 -18.33
N VAL A 494 22.12 -0.76 -19.34
CA VAL A 494 21.51 -2.08 -19.54
C VAL A 494 22.57 -3.03 -20.09
N GLY A 495 23.04 -3.97 -19.26
CA GLY A 495 23.93 -5.06 -19.67
C GLY A 495 25.34 -5.04 -19.08
N ARG A 496 25.45 -5.22 -17.76
CA ARG A 496 26.62 -5.80 -17.08
C ARG A 496 26.16 -6.75 -15.99
#